data_AF-C5KV18-F1
#
_entry.id   AF-C5KV18-F1
#
_cell.length_a   1.000
_cell.length_b   1.000
_cell.length_c   1.000
_cell.angle_alpha   90.00
_cell.angle_beta   90.00
_cell.angle_gamma   90.00
#
_symmetry.space_group_name_H-M   'P 1'
#
loop_
_entity.id
_entity.type
_entity.pdbx_description
1 polymer ?
#
loop_
_entity_poly.entity_id
_entity_poly.type
_entity_poly.pdbx_seq_one_letter_code
_entity_poly.pdbx_strand_id
1 'polypeptide(L)'
;MPFFSRYNPQSCETRLRGLEKALVEKVEKLRKVMATLELQIRDLLPEREGAAQTLAGRCCQIPRQMKAYDHLAMQCRLLYERMAEVNDSKACPSDLVCAVGTIVYAAEVLLDLPGSEQLVEVRRQLGLKFGEKFCKPFHDSWTRGIDQNFVALVAVYQPKRYEVFDVIERIAVENKILWLRPVDSRRPPDMSARVRASIYNSAGSPSLVAADLSEDGNREGSETITYRRSIVKQNLDGDETPPASRFAPPLPSHLKKRVSNSTTSLPNDTPRRSTSSSTTTTHTPVKSDECGLDATATPRLQGYPSGYDVPVTADDIAYEKLRIRLERIRRGS
;
A
#
# COMPACT_ATOMS: atom_id res chain seq x y z
N MET A 1 23.84 -19.06 34.31
CA MET A 1 24.73 -18.58 33.24
C MET A 1 24.05 -18.90 31.91
N PRO A 2 23.53 -17.94 31.14
CA PRO A 2 22.98 -18.26 29.83
C PRO A 2 24.14 -18.66 28.92
N PHE A 3 24.00 -19.79 28.23
CA PHE A 3 24.93 -20.27 27.21
C PHE A 3 25.24 -19.14 26.22
N PHE A 4 26.52 -18.79 26.05
CA PHE A 4 26.95 -17.78 25.09
C PHE A 4 26.45 -18.16 23.70
N SER A 5 25.43 -17.46 23.21
CA SER A 5 24.96 -17.63 21.85
C SER A 5 26.05 -17.14 20.91
N ARG A 6 26.63 -18.06 20.13
CA ARG A 6 27.64 -17.75 19.12
C ARG A 6 27.00 -17.64 17.74
N TYR A 7 27.59 -16.82 16.89
CA TYR A 7 27.23 -16.74 15.48
C TYR A 7 27.44 -18.11 14.82
N ASN A 8 26.40 -18.61 14.14
CA ASN A 8 26.46 -19.83 13.34
C ASN A 8 26.11 -19.52 11.87
N PRO A 9 27.11 -19.54 10.97
CA PRO A 9 26.90 -19.17 9.58
C PRO A 9 25.99 -20.15 8.83
N GLN A 10 26.14 -21.46 9.06
CA GLN A 10 25.31 -22.49 8.43
C GLN A 10 23.84 -22.35 8.84
N SER A 11 23.59 -22.04 10.12
CA SER A 11 22.22 -21.81 10.61
C SER A 11 21.61 -20.55 9.98
N CYS A 12 22.39 -19.47 9.90
CA CYS A 12 21.95 -18.22 9.27
C CYS A 12 21.62 -18.44 7.78
N GLU A 13 22.50 -19.10 7.04
CA GLU A 13 22.32 -19.41 5.62
C GLU A 13 21.10 -20.30 5.37
N THR A 14 20.96 -21.38 6.14
CA THR A 14 19.83 -22.30 6.02
C THR A 14 18.50 -21.59 6.25
N ARG A 15 18.46 -20.69 7.24
CA ARG A 15 17.26 -19.89 7.53
C ARG A 15 16.96 -18.88 6.44
N LEU A 16 17.97 -18.22 5.87
CA LEU A 16 17.78 -17.29 4.74
C LEU A 16 17.23 -18.01 3.50
N ARG A 17 17.76 -19.19 3.16
CA ARG A 17 17.23 -20.01 2.06
C ARG A 17 15.81 -20.48 2.32
N GLY A 18 15.51 -20.86 3.56
CA GLY A 18 14.15 -21.23 3.98
C GLY A 18 13.18 -20.06 3.87
N LEU A 19 13.62 -18.87 4.30
CA LEU A 19 12.85 -17.64 4.28
C LEU A 19 12.53 -17.19 2.85
N GLU A 20 13.51 -17.24 1.94
CA GLU A 20 13.28 -16.95 0.52
C GLU A 20 12.15 -17.83 -0.05
N LYS A 21 12.23 -19.15 0.16
CA LYS A 21 11.18 -20.09 -0.30
C LYS A 21 9.82 -19.78 0.31
N ALA A 22 9.78 -19.51 1.62
CA ALA A 22 8.54 -19.17 2.33
C ALA A 22 7.91 -17.87 1.81
N LEU A 23 8.73 -16.86 1.51
CA LEU A 23 8.28 -15.59 0.94
C LEU A 23 7.68 -15.79 -0.46
N VAL A 24 8.36 -16.54 -1.34
CA VAL A 24 7.83 -16.87 -2.68
C VAL A 24 6.50 -17.62 -2.59
N GLU A 25 6.41 -18.62 -1.71
CA GLU A 25 5.15 -19.33 -1.48
C GLU A 25 4.04 -18.40 -0.95
N LYS A 26 4.38 -17.43 -0.11
CA LYS A 26 3.43 -16.44 0.40
C LYS A 26 2.89 -15.54 -0.71
N VAL A 27 3.74 -15.14 -1.65
CA VAL A 27 3.35 -14.35 -2.82
C VAL A 27 2.34 -15.15 -3.67
N GLU A 28 2.57 -16.44 -3.90
CA GLU A 28 1.61 -17.31 -4.60
C GLU A 28 0.27 -17.44 -3.85
N LYS A 29 0.32 -17.57 -2.52
CA LYS A 29 -0.91 -17.56 -1.70
C LYS A 29 -1.67 -16.24 -1.83
N LEU A 30 -0.96 -15.11 -1.84
CA LEU A 30 -1.57 -13.79 -2.04
C LEU A 30 -2.18 -13.63 -3.43
N ARG A 31 -1.54 -14.15 -4.50
CA ARG A 31 -2.11 -14.17 -5.86
C ARG A 31 -3.47 -14.89 -5.88
N LYS A 32 -3.56 -16.04 -5.22
CA LYS A 32 -4.83 -16.80 -5.10
C LYS A 32 -5.88 -16.02 -4.31
N VAL A 33 -5.50 -15.38 -3.20
CA VAL A 33 -6.43 -14.53 -2.42
C VAL A 33 -6.94 -13.36 -3.26
N MET A 34 -6.07 -12.71 -4.04
CA MET A 34 -6.44 -11.62 -4.93
C MET A 34 -7.48 -12.07 -5.96
N ALA A 35 -7.24 -13.20 -6.63
CA ALA A 35 -8.19 -13.77 -7.60
C ALA A 35 -9.56 -14.09 -6.95
N THR A 36 -9.57 -14.66 -5.74
CA THR A 36 -10.82 -14.91 -5.00
C THR A 36 -11.56 -13.61 -4.66
N LEU A 37 -10.84 -12.56 -4.27
CA LEU A 37 -11.44 -11.25 -3.99
C LEU A 37 -12.02 -10.62 -5.26
N GLU A 38 -11.34 -10.74 -6.41
CA GLU A 38 -11.84 -10.24 -7.69
C GLU A 38 -13.15 -10.94 -8.10
N LEU A 39 -13.25 -12.25 -7.88
CA LEU A 39 -14.50 -13.00 -8.08
C LEU A 39 -15.61 -12.52 -7.14
N GLN A 40 -15.30 -12.32 -5.86
CA GLN A 40 -16.28 -11.80 -4.90
C GLN A 40 -16.73 -10.38 -5.25
N ILE A 41 -15.82 -9.52 -5.72
CA ILE A 41 -16.15 -8.16 -6.18
C ILE A 41 -17.09 -8.26 -7.37
N ARG A 42 -16.79 -9.09 -8.37
CA ARG A 42 -17.66 -9.31 -9.53
C ARG A 42 -19.08 -9.68 -9.11
N ASP A 43 -19.22 -10.65 -8.20
CA ASP A 43 -20.53 -11.16 -7.77
C ASP A 43 -21.30 -10.14 -6.93
N LEU A 44 -20.61 -9.34 -6.12
CA LEU A 44 -21.23 -8.35 -5.23
C LEU A 44 -21.47 -6.98 -5.89
N LEU A 45 -20.80 -6.68 -7.01
CA LEU A 45 -20.92 -5.38 -7.68
C LEU A 45 -22.36 -4.99 -8.07
N PRO A 46 -23.22 -5.89 -8.60
CA PRO A 46 -24.60 -5.52 -8.96
C PRO A 46 -25.54 -5.34 -7.76
N GLU A 47 -25.27 -5.99 -6.63
CA GLU A 47 -26.19 -6.01 -5.47
C GLU A 47 -25.77 -5.05 -4.35
N ARG A 48 -24.46 -4.96 -4.08
CA ARG A 48 -23.90 -4.34 -2.87
C ARG A 48 -22.59 -3.62 -3.16
N GLU A 49 -22.68 -2.46 -3.79
CA GLU A 49 -21.52 -1.66 -4.17
C GLU A 49 -20.61 -1.33 -2.98
N GLY A 50 -21.16 -0.98 -1.80
CA GLY A 50 -20.34 -0.67 -0.62
C GLY A 50 -19.49 -1.84 -0.12
N ALA A 51 -20.00 -3.07 -0.26
CA ALA A 51 -19.24 -4.28 0.07
C ALA A 51 -18.15 -4.53 -0.97
N ALA A 52 -18.47 -4.37 -2.26
CA ALA A 52 -17.50 -4.46 -3.36
C ALA A 52 -16.37 -3.43 -3.22
N GLN A 53 -16.67 -2.19 -2.82
CA GLN A 53 -15.67 -1.14 -2.55
C GLN A 53 -14.73 -1.52 -1.40
N THR A 54 -15.27 -2.10 -0.33
CA THR A 54 -14.45 -2.56 0.80
C THR A 54 -13.49 -3.68 0.37
N LEU A 55 -13.97 -4.65 -0.41
CA LEU A 55 -13.14 -5.73 -0.94
C LEU A 55 -12.10 -5.22 -1.96
N ALA A 56 -12.47 -4.28 -2.82
CA ALA A 56 -11.55 -3.64 -3.76
C ALA A 56 -10.43 -2.89 -3.03
N GLY A 57 -10.74 -2.21 -1.91
CA GLY A 57 -9.72 -1.60 -1.04
C GLY A 57 -8.70 -2.62 -0.52
N ARG A 58 -9.15 -3.82 -0.14
CA ARG A 58 -8.23 -4.92 0.24
C ARG A 58 -7.43 -5.42 -0.97
N CYS A 59 -8.07 -5.53 -2.14
CA CYS A 59 -7.41 -5.91 -3.38
C CYS A 59 -6.26 -4.95 -3.74
N CYS A 60 -6.42 -3.64 -3.54
CA CYS A 60 -5.34 -2.66 -3.76
C CYS A 60 -4.10 -2.89 -2.88
N GLN A 61 -4.25 -3.46 -1.68
CA GLN A 61 -3.13 -3.70 -0.77
C GLN A 61 -2.30 -4.92 -1.16
N ILE A 62 -2.90 -5.94 -1.80
CA ILE A 62 -2.24 -7.22 -2.09
C ILE A 62 -1.03 -7.06 -3.03
N PRO A 63 -1.11 -6.37 -4.18
CA PRO A 63 0.04 -6.18 -5.07
C PRO A 63 1.22 -5.50 -4.38
N ARG A 64 0.95 -4.59 -3.44
CA ARG A 64 1.99 -3.92 -2.64
C ARG A 64 2.67 -4.90 -1.69
N GLN A 65 1.89 -5.73 -1.00
CA GLN A 65 2.43 -6.80 -0.14
C GLN A 65 3.26 -7.82 -0.92
N MET A 66 2.77 -8.24 -2.09
CA MET A 66 3.51 -9.13 -2.98
C MET A 66 4.86 -8.54 -3.38
N LYS A 67 4.88 -7.28 -3.83
CA LYS A 67 6.13 -6.56 -4.17
C LYS A 67 7.08 -6.46 -2.98
N ALA A 68 6.56 -6.24 -1.77
CA ALA A 68 7.40 -6.20 -0.57
C ALA A 68 8.06 -7.56 -0.29
N TYR A 69 7.31 -8.66 -0.42
CA TYR A 69 7.86 -10.01 -0.20
C TYR A 69 8.83 -10.45 -1.30
N ASP A 70 8.52 -10.15 -2.56
CA ASP A 70 9.44 -10.38 -3.67
C ASP A 70 10.75 -9.61 -3.44
N HIS A 71 10.66 -8.35 -2.99
CA HIS A 71 11.82 -7.54 -2.65
C HIS A 71 12.64 -8.16 -1.50
N LEU A 72 11.99 -8.55 -0.41
CA LEU A 72 12.67 -9.18 0.73
C LEU A 72 13.32 -10.53 0.36
N ALA A 73 12.67 -11.32 -0.50
CA ALA A 73 13.22 -12.58 -0.99
C ALA A 73 14.53 -12.34 -1.78
N MET A 74 14.56 -11.31 -2.63
CA MET A 74 15.79 -10.94 -3.35
C MET A 74 16.92 -10.53 -2.39
N GLN A 75 16.62 -9.76 -1.32
CA GLN A 75 17.63 -9.39 -0.33
C GLN A 75 18.17 -10.60 0.44
N CYS A 76 17.29 -11.53 0.80
CA CYS A 76 17.70 -12.79 1.46
C CYS A 76 18.60 -13.62 0.54
N ARG A 77 18.26 -13.67 -0.75
CA ARG A 77 19.03 -14.36 -1.78
C ARG A 77 20.43 -13.79 -1.95
N LEU A 78 20.53 -12.48 -2.13
CA LEU A 78 21.81 -11.79 -2.23
C LEU A 78 22.70 -12.11 -1.01
N LEU A 79 22.11 -12.11 0.19
CA LEU A 79 22.87 -12.32 1.42
C LEU A 79 23.37 -13.75 1.57
N TYR A 80 22.56 -14.78 1.27
CA TYR A 80 23.04 -16.17 1.39
C TYR A 80 24.00 -16.55 0.25
N GLU A 81 23.85 -15.98 -0.95
CA GLU A 81 24.79 -16.23 -2.07
C GLU A 81 26.18 -15.66 -1.77
N ARG A 82 26.25 -14.55 -1.04
CA ARG A 82 27.50 -13.90 -0.60
C ARG A 82 27.85 -14.18 0.87
N MET A 83 27.33 -15.27 1.44
CA MET A 83 27.55 -15.60 2.86
C MET A 83 29.03 -15.85 3.18
N ALA A 84 29.84 -16.32 2.22
CA ALA A 84 31.28 -16.47 2.39
C ALA A 84 31.97 -15.14 2.74
N GLU A 85 31.63 -14.06 2.03
CA GLU A 85 32.18 -12.72 2.29
C GLU A 85 31.73 -12.16 3.65
N VAL A 86 30.48 -12.45 4.02
CA VAL A 86 29.95 -12.12 5.35
C VAL A 86 30.73 -12.85 6.44
N ASN A 87 31.12 -14.10 6.22
CA ASN A 87 31.84 -14.91 7.19
C ASN A 87 33.29 -14.46 7.38
N ASP A 88 33.98 -14.13 6.29
CA ASP A 88 35.40 -13.77 6.31
C ASP A 88 35.64 -12.35 6.86
N SER A 89 34.68 -11.45 6.64
CA SER A 89 34.77 -10.07 7.09
C SER A 89 34.37 -9.90 8.57
N LYS A 90 35.06 -8.99 9.28
CA LYS A 90 34.69 -8.56 10.65
C LYS A 90 33.61 -7.47 10.64
N ALA A 91 33.55 -6.69 9.57
CA ALA A 91 32.59 -5.60 9.36
C ALA A 91 31.74 -5.92 8.13
N CYS A 92 30.49 -5.45 8.10
CA CYS A 92 29.60 -5.69 6.97
C CYS A 92 30.15 -5.02 5.71
N PRO A 93 30.37 -5.76 4.61
CA PRO A 93 30.81 -5.19 3.33
C PRO A 93 29.83 -4.10 2.85
N SER A 94 30.34 -3.01 2.28
CA SER A 94 29.54 -1.85 1.84
C SER A 94 28.34 -2.24 0.97
N ASP A 95 28.55 -3.20 0.09
CA ASP A 95 27.54 -3.66 -0.87
C ASP A 95 26.39 -4.44 -0.19
N LEU A 96 26.68 -5.07 0.95
CA LEU A 96 25.74 -5.89 1.69
C LEU A 96 25.03 -5.13 2.81
N VAL A 97 25.51 -3.92 3.17
CA VAL A 97 24.89 -3.09 4.21
C VAL A 97 23.41 -2.86 3.91
N CYS A 98 23.06 -2.57 2.65
CA CYS A 98 21.68 -2.34 2.24
C CYS A 98 20.78 -3.57 2.44
N ALA A 99 21.27 -4.75 2.02
CA ALA A 99 20.54 -6.01 2.15
C ALA A 99 20.35 -6.39 3.63
N VAL A 100 21.42 -6.31 4.42
CA VAL A 100 21.40 -6.59 5.85
C VAL A 100 20.48 -5.62 6.59
N GLY A 101 20.61 -4.31 6.32
CA GLY A 101 19.77 -3.28 6.93
C GLY A 101 18.29 -3.49 6.62
N THR A 102 17.97 -3.85 5.37
CA THR A 102 16.59 -4.14 4.94
C THR A 102 16.01 -5.38 5.63
N ILE A 103 16.79 -6.45 5.79
CA ILE A 103 16.36 -7.67 6.51
C ILE A 103 16.16 -7.39 8.01
N VAL A 104 17.05 -6.61 8.63
CA VAL A 104 16.94 -6.21 10.05
C VAL A 104 15.69 -5.36 10.27
N TYR A 105 15.44 -4.38 9.40
CA TYR A 105 14.23 -3.56 9.42
C TYR A 105 12.97 -4.41 9.22
N ALA A 106 13.00 -5.33 8.25
CA ALA A 106 11.88 -6.25 7.98
C ALA A 106 11.53 -7.11 9.21
N ALA A 107 12.53 -7.57 9.96
CA ALA A 107 12.31 -8.37 11.17
C ALA A 107 11.55 -7.62 12.28
N GLU A 108 11.63 -6.29 12.31
CA GLU A 108 10.89 -5.45 13.27
C GLU A 108 9.47 -5.14 12.79
N VAL A 109 9.31 -4.84 11.49
CA VAL A 109 8.03 -4.36 10.97
C VAL A 109 7.08 -5.50 10.58
N LEU A 110 7.62 -6.67 10.24
CA LEU A 110 6.86 -7.81 9.70
C LEU A 110 6.63 -8.94 10.72
N LEU A 111 6.40 -8.60 12.00
CA LEU A 111 6.23 -9.56 13.10
C LEU A 111 5.05 -10.53 12.89
N ASP A 112 4.01 -10.12 12.16
CA ASP A 112 2.78 -10.90 11.94
C ASP A 112 2.88 -11.93 10.78
N LEU A 113 4.06 -12.12 10.19
CA LEU A 113 4.22 -13.02 9.05
C LEU A 113 4.57 -14.46 9.47
N PRO A 114 4.06 -15.49 8.75
CA PRO A 114 4.58 -16.84 8.88
C PRO A 114 6.07 -16.84 8.49
N GLY A 115 6.95 -17.25 9.40
CA GLY A 115 8.40 -17.14 9.23
C GLY A 115 9.03 -15.87 9.83
N SER A 116 8.26 -15.02 10.51
CA SER A 116 8.81 -13.91 11.30
C SER A 116 9.83 -14.40 12.34
N GLU A 117 9.62 -15.58 12.91
CA GLU A 117 10.61 -16.25 13.78
C GLU A 117 11.96 -16.48 13.08
N GLN A 118 11.95 -16.82 11.79
CA GLN A 118 13.17 -16.99 11.00
C GLN A 118 13.86 -15.64 10.75
N LEU A 119 13.09 -14.58 10.46
CA LEU A 119 13.58 -13.21 10.33
C LEU A 119 14.22 -12.70 11.63
N VAL A 120 13.54 -12.90 12.76
CA VAL A 120 14.03 -12.51 14.09
C VAL A 120 15.31 -13.26 14.42
N GLU A 121 15.37 -14.56 14.14
CA GLU A 121 16.58 -15.35 14.36
C GLU A 121 17.73 -14.95 13.42
N VAL A 122 17.46 -14.65 12.14
CA VAL A 122 18.46 -14.14 11.20
C VAL A 122 19.02 -12.81 11.68
N ARG A 123 18.15 -11.88 12.10
CA ARG A 123 18.59 -10.62 12.72
C ARG A 123 19.46 -10.89 13.95
N ARG A 124 19.07 -11.83 14.82
CA ARG A 124 19.85 -12.19 16.02
C ARG A 124 21.25 -12.71 15.64
N GLN A 125 21.35 -13.56 14.62
CA GLN A 125 22.63 -14.06 14.10
C GLN A 125 23.49 -12.91 13.54
N LEU A 126 22.89 -11.99 12.79
CA LEU A 126 23.59 -10.81 12.25
C LEU A 126 24.05 -9.85 13.36
N GLY A 127 23.26 -9.68 14.42
CA GLY A 127 23.63 -8.92 15.62
C GLY A 127 24.79 -9.58 16.40
N LEU A 128 24.88 -10.91 16.41
CA LEU A 128 26.04 -11.61 16.97
C LEU A 128 27.30 -11.46 16.11
N LYS A 129 27.15 -11.31 14.78
CA LYS A 129 28.28 -11.21 13.84
C LYS A 129 28.85 -9.79 13.76
N PHE A 130 28.01 -8.79 13.56
CA PHE A 130 28.41 -7.39 13.37
C PHE A 130 28.24 -6.52 14.63
N GLY A 131 27.59 -7.06 15.66
CA GLY A 131 27.31 -6.38 16.91
C GLY A 131 25.95 -5.66 16.91
N GLU A 132 25.30 -5.63 18.07
CA GLU A 132 23.99 -4.99 18.22
C GLU A 132 24.01 -3.49 17.91
N LYS A 133 25.14 -2.82 18.11
CA LYS A 133 25.33 -1.40 17.73
C LYS A 133 25.16 -1.16 16.24
N PHE A 134 25.48 -2.15 15.41
CA PHE A 134 25.28 -2.09 13.97
C PHE A 134 23.81 -2.29 13.58
N CYS A 135 23.08 -3.17 14.27
CA CYS A 135 21.67 -3.45 13.96
C CYS A 135 20.69 -2.38 14.45
N LYS A 136 21.01 -1.69 15.56
CA LYS A 136 20.13 -0.68 16.18
C LYS A 136 19.64 0.42 15.24
N PRO A 137 20.49 1.08 14.43
CA PRO A 137 20.03 2.15 13.55
C PRO A 137 18.98 1.69 12.54
N PHE A 138 18.99 0.43 12.12
CA PHE A 138 18.06 -0.08 11.10
C PHE A 138 16.63 -0.26 11.60
N HIS A 139 16.31 0.09 12.84
CA HIS A 139 14.92 0.15 13.30
C HIS A 139 14.21 1.38 12.71
N ASP A 140 14.95 2.45 12.47
CA ASP A 140 14.41 3.68 11.93
C ASP A 140 14.41 3.63 10.40
N SER A 141 13.24 3.90 9.80
CA SER A 141 13.04 3.91 8.34
C SER A 141 13.89 4.93 7.57
N TRP A 142 14.42 5.94 8.28
CA TRP A 142 15.24 7.01 7.72
C TRP A 142 16.74 6.70 7.70
N THR A 143 17.14 5.53 8.20
CA THR A 143 18.54 5.15 8.31
C THR A 143 19.17 4.91 6.92
N ARG A 144 20.36 5.50 6.72
CA ARG A 144 21.17 5.26 5.52
C ARG A 144 21.61 3.78 5.54
N GLY A 145 21.26 3.05 4.49
CA GLY A 145 21.53 1.60 4.40
C GLY A 145 20.30 0.70 4.52
N ILE A 146 19.09 1.26 4.40
CA ILE A 146 17.86 0.49 4.13
C ILE A 146 17.37 0.84 2.72
N ASP A 147 16.88 -0.14 1.97
CA ASP A 147 16.21 0.14 0.70
C ASP A 147 14.91 0.92 0.94
N GLN A 148 14.91 2.18 0.48
CA GLN A 148 13.77 3.07 0.64
C GLN A 148 12.54 2.61 -0.14
N ASN A 149 12.73 1.83 -1.21
CA ASN A 149 11.60 1.23 -1.94
C ASN A 149 10.89 0.20 -1.07
N PHE A 150 11.65 -0.62 -0.33
CA PHE A 150 11.07 -1.59 0.60
C PHE A 150 10.32 -0.89 1.74
N VAL A 151 10.92 0.13 2.35
CA VAL A 151 10.28 0.96 3.37
C VAL A 151 8.97 1.54 2.85
N ALA A 152 8.98 2.11 1.65
CA ALA A 152 7.80 2.69 1.03
C ALA A 152 6.71 1.66 0.75
N LEU A 153 7.05 0.40 0.45
CA LEU A 153 6.10 -0.69 0.22
C LEU A 153 5.45 -1.18 1.52
N VAL A 154 6.24 -1.34 2.59
CA VAL A 154 5.78 -1.87 3.89
C VAL A 154 5.07 -0.80 4.74
N ALA A 155 5.34 0.48 4.51
CA ALA A 155 4.65 1.57 5.19
C ALA A 155 3.12 1.43 5.11
N VAL A 156 2.44 1.85 6.19
CA VAL A 156 0.98 1.82 6.31
C VAL A 156 0.36 2.50 5.10
N TYR A 157 -0.38 1.72 4.31
CA TYR A 157 -0.96 2.16 3.06
C TYR A 157 -2.49 2.15 3.15
N GLN A 158 -3.05 3.35 3.02
CA GLN A 158 -4.48 3.55 2.84
C GLN A 158 -4.74 3.78 1.34
N PRO A 159 -5.47 2.87 0.66
CA PRO A 159 -5.78 3.04 -0.75
C PRO A 159 -6.64 4.28 -0.93
N LYS A 160 -6.29 5.09 -1.93
CA LYS A 160 -7.07 6.29 -2.22
C LYS A 160 -8.35 5.87 -2.92
N ARG A 161 -9.41 6.67 -2.74
CA ARG A 161 -10.74 6.40 -3.28
C ARG A 161 -10.71 6.09 -4.79
N TYR A 162 -9.93 6.85 -5.57
CA TYR A 162 -9.82 6.61 -7.01
C TYR A 162 -9.16 5.25 -7.35
N GLU A 163 -8.20 4.77 -6.55
CA GLU A 163 -7.49 3.50 -6.78
C GLU A 163 -8.42 2.31 -6.57
N VAL A 164 -9.29 2.41 -5.57
CA VAL A 164 -10.36 1.43 -5.32
C VAL A 164 -11.30 1.35 -6.52
N PHE A 165 -11.70 2.51 -7.05
CA PHE A 165 -12.58 2.54 -8.22
C PHE A 165 -11.88 2.09 -9.50
N ASP A 166 -10.57 2.29 -9.65
CA ASP A 166 -9.79 1.75 -10.78
C ASP A 166 -9.86 0.21 -10.79
N VAL A 167 -9.79 -0.42 -9.61
CA VAL A 167 -9.95 -1.88 -9.49
C VAL A 167 -11.37 -2.32 -9.86
N ILE A 168 -12.39 -1.63 -9.35
CA ILE A 168 -13.80 -1.97 -9.64
C ILE A 168 -14.11 -1.80 -11.13
N GLU A 169 -13.67 -0.69 -11.72
CA GLU A 169 -13.87 -0.42 -13.15
C GLU A 169 -13.22 -1.49 -14.01
N ARG A 170 -11.97 -1.87 -13.70
CA ARG A 170 -11.29 -2.96 -14.38
C ARG A 170 -12.09 -4.26 -14.32
N ILE A 171 -12.53 -4.67 -13.13
CA ILE A 171 -13.31 -5.91 -12.95
C ILE A 171 -14.66 -5.81 -13.69
N ALA A 172 -15.33 -4.66 -13.66
CA ALA A 172 -16.59 -4.44 -14.35
C ALA A 172 -16.43 -4.57 -15.87
N VAL A 173 -15.39 -3.97 -16.44
CA VAL A 173 -15.06 -4.07 -17.86
C VAL A 173 -14.72 -5.51 -18.26
N GLU A 174 -13.84 -6.18 -17.50
CA GLU A 174 -13.45 -7.58 -17.74
C GLU A 174 -14.65 -8.53 -17.75
N ASN A 175 -15.64 -8.28 -16.88
CA ASN A 175 -16.83 -9.12 -16.71
C ASN A 175 -18.07 -8.59 -17.42
N LYS A 176 -17.96 -7.52 -18.22
CA LYS A 176 -19.07 -6.88 -18.96
C LYS A 176 -20.24 -6.45 -18.06
N ILE A 177 -19.95 -6.03 -16.83
CA ILE A 177 -20.92 -5.50 -15.89
C ILE A 177 -21.10 -4.01 -16.17
N LEU A 178 -22.36 -3.57 -16.31
CA LEU A 178 -22.68 -2.16 -16.49
C LEU A 178 -22.56 -1.44 -15.14
N TRP A 179 -21.36 -0.93 -14.85
CA TRP A 179 -21.08 -0.12 -13.67
C TRP A 179 -20.61 1.27 -14.08
N LEU A 180 -21.15 2.31 -13.45
CA LEU A 180 -20.82 3.70 -13.72
C LEU A 180 -19.99 4.29 -12.59
N ARG A 181 -18.79 4.75 -12.93
CA ARG A 181 -17.91 5.43 -11.97
C ARG A 181 -18.54 6.74 -11.47
N PRO A 182 -18.60 6.97 -10.14
CA PRO A 182 -18.99 8.26 -9.58
C PRO A 182 -18.08 9.40 -10.06
N VAL A 183 -18.66 10.57 -10.38
CA VAL A 183 -17.91 11.72 -10.94
C VAL A 183 -16.82 12.22 -9.98
N ASP A 184 -17.11 12.26 -8.68
CA ASP A 184 -16.20 12.74 -7.63
C ASP A 184 -15.04 11.78 -7.32
N SER A 185 -15.01 10.62 -7.98
CA SER A 185 -14.02 9.58 -7.71
C SER A 185 -12.96 9.42 -8.79
N ARG A 186 -12.95 10.37 -9.73
CA ARG A 186 -11.90 10.46 -10.76
C ARG A 186 -10.57 10.83 -10.12
N ARG A 187 -9.50 10.28 -10.70
CA ARG A 187 -8.14 10.65 -10.32
C ARG A 187 -7.96 12.16 -10.55
N PRO A 188 -7.50 12.93 -9.55
CA PRO A 188 -7.20 14.33 -9.77
C PRO A 188 -6.12 14.44 -10.85
N PRO A 189 -6.16 15.48 -11.71
CA PRO A 189 -5.14 15.68 -12.73
C PRO A 189 -3.76 15.68 -12.09
N ASP A 190 -2.81 14.95 -12.67
CA ASP A 190 -1.43 15.00 -12.21
C ASP A 190 -0.84 16.38 -12.51
N MET A 191 -0.93 17.27 -11.53
CA MET A 191 -0.39 18.63 -11.62
C MET A 191 1.15 18.60 -11.77
N SER A 192 1.83 17.52 -11.34
CA SER A 192 3.27 17.37 -11.55
C SER A 192 3.62 17.07 -13.01
N ALA A 193 2.78 16.33 -13.74
CA ALA A 193 2.92 16.17 -15.18
C ALA A 193 2.69 17.50 -15.93
N ARG A 194 1.73 18.32 -15.48
CA ARG A 194 1.51 19.66 -16.04
C ARG A 194 2.67 20.62 -15.77
N VAL A 195 3.23 20.62 -14.57
CA VAL A 195 4.42 21.43 -14.25
C VAL A 195 5.63 20.96 -15.05
N ARG A 196 5.85 19.65 -15.18
CA ARG A 196 6.91 19.10 -16.05
C ARG A 196 6.70 19.50 -17.51
N ALA A 197 5.49 19.38 -18.06
CA ALA A 197 5.18 19.77 -19.43
C ALA A 197 5.32 21.29 -19.66
N SER A 198 5.00 22.12 -18.66
CA SER A 198 5.18 23.57 -18.72
C SER A 198 6.66 23.98 -18.77
N ILE A 199 7.53 23.27 -18.04
CA ILE A 199 8.97 23.51 -18.08
C ILE A 199 9.55 23.19 -19.47
N TYR A 200 9.07 22.14 -20.13
CA TYR A 200 9.50 21.81 -21.50
C TYR A 200 8.90 22.74 -22.57
N ASN A 201 7.68 23.27 -22.39
CA ASN A 201 7.07 24.22 -23.33
C ASN A 201 7.52 25.67 -23.16
N SER A 202 8.22 26.01 -22.07
CA SER A 202 8.81 27.34 -21.85
C SER A 202 10.29 27.45 -22.26
N ALA A 203 10.95 26.32 -22.54
CA ALA A 203 12.22 26.29 -23.27
C ALA A 203 11.91 26.39 -24.77
N GLY A 204 11.92 27.62 -25.27
CA GLY A 204 11.47 27.99 -26.61
C GLY A 204 12.17 27.27 -27.77
N SER A 205 11.48 27.32 -28.91
CA SER A 205 11.97 27.01 -30.25
C SER A 205 13.41 27.50 -30.48
N PRO A 206 14.31 26.70 -31.09
CA PRO A 206 15.61 27.20 -31.49
C PRO A 206 15.42 28.04 -32.76
N SER A 207 15.33 29.36 -32.58
CA SER A 207 15.52 30.31 -33.69
C SER A 207 16.99 30.29 -34.08
N LEU A 208 17.25 29.85 -35.31
CA LEU A 208 18.53 29.93 -35.99
C LEU A 208 19.02 31.39 -36.00
N VAL A 209 20.12 31.66 -35.30
CA VAL A 209 21.01 32.77 -35.64
C VAL A 209 22.43 32.23 -35.60
N ALA A 210 22.97 32.02 -36.79
CA ALA A 210 24.39 31.87 -37.00
C ALA A 210 25.08 33.20 -36.67
N ALA A 211 26.09 33.15 -35.82
CA ALA A 211 27.16 34.14 -35.78
C ALA A 211 28.44 33.43 -35.34
N ASP A 212 29.38 33.48 -36.27
CA ASP A 212 30.71 32.92 -36.28
C ASP A 212 31.68 33.71 -35.38
N LEU A 213 32.88 33.15 -35.19
CA LEU A 213 34.15 33.75 -34.71
C LEU A 213 34.66 33.47 -33.27
N SER A 214 35.67 32.58 -33.26
CA SER A 214 37.03 32.77 -32.72
C SER A 214 37.40 32.30 -31.30
N GLU A 215 38.44 31.46 -31.29
CA GLU A 215 39.27 31.01 -30.17
C GLU A 215 40.00 32.18 -29.46
N ASP A 216 40.08 32.14 -28.12
CA ASP A 216 41.33 32.10 -27.35
C ASP A 216 41.11 32.29 -25.83
N GLY A 217 41.93 31.62 -25.02
CA GLY A 217 42.44 32.21 -23.77
C GLY A 217 41.74 31.90 -22.43
N ASN A 218 42.13 30.76 -21.84
CA ASN A 218 42.50 30.57 -20.43
C ASN A 218 42.18 31.70 -19.40
N ARG A 219 41.29 31.43 -18.41
CA ARG A 219 41.48 31.89 -17.02
C ARG A 219 40.58 31.21 -15.99
N GLU A 220 41.21 30.85 -14.88
CA GLU A 220 40.68 30.34 -13.63
C GLU A 220 39.60 31.26 -12.99
N GLY A 221 38.66 30.66 -12.27
CA GLY A 221 37.73 31.41 -11.43
C GLY A 221 36.60 30.53 -10.89
N SER A 222 36.78 30.06 -9.65
CA SER A 222 35.76 29.39 -8.84
C SER A 222 34.50 30.23 -8.68
N GLU A 223 33.32 29.60 -8.67
CA GLU A 223 32.23 30.03 -7.78
C GLU A 223 31.18 28.93 -7.58
N THR A 224 31.24 28.33 -6.39
CA THR A 224 30.24 27.42 -5.83
C THR A 224 28.99 28.20 -5.44
N ILE A 225 27.87 27.96 -6.14
CA ILE A 225 26.56 28.51 -5.78
C ILE A 225 26.04 27.76 -4.54
N THR A 226 26.12 28.44 -3.40
CA THR A 226 25.58 28.01 -2.11
C THR A 226 24.13 28.49 -1.97
N TYR A 227 23.16 27.57 -2.04
CA TYR A 227 21.76 27.87 -1.70
C TYR A 227 21.60 27.95 -0.19
N ARG A 228 21.60 29.18 0.35
CA ARG A 228 21.29 29.47 1.76
C ARG A 228 19.80 29.84 1.87
N ARG A 229 18.95 28.91 2.30
CA ARG A 229 17.53 29.19 2.59
C ARG A 229 17.43 29.79 4.00
N SER A 230 17.15 31.08 4.04
CA SER A 230 16.85 31.89 5.22
C SER A 230 15.59 31.40 5.93
N ILE A 231 15.74 31.00 7.20
CA ILE A 231 14.63 30.80 8.14
C ILE A 231 14.51 32.07 9.00
N VAL A 232 13.29 32.59 9.02
CA VAL A 232 12.85 33.74 9.83
C VAL A 232 13.00 33.42 11.32
N LYS A 233 13.72 34.29 12.03
CA LYS A 233 13.75 34.37 13.48
C LYS A 233 12.42 34.96 13.97
N GLN A 234 11.76 34.28 14.91
CA GLN A 234 11.00 34.93 15.96
C GLN A 234 11.64 34.55 17.28
N ASN A 235 12.20 35.56 17.95
CA ASN A 235 12.69 35.50 19.32
C ASN A 235 11.49 35.37 20.26
N LEU A 236 11.65 34.61 21.35
CA LEU A 236 11.26 35.01 22.69
C LEU A 236 12.02 34.10 23.68
N ASP A 237 12.99 34.72 24.35
CA ASP A 237 13.73 34.19 25.49
C ASP A 237 12.83 34.07 26.73
N GLY A 238 13.14 33.12 27.60
CA GLY A 238 12.48 32.92 28.89
C GLY A 238 12.99 31.67 29.60
N ASP A 239 14.19 31.81 30.16
CA ASP A 239 14.86 30.89 31.08
C ASP A 239 14.09 30.78 32.40
N GLU A 240 13.76 29.57 32.86
CA GLU A 240 13.65 29.19 34.28
C GLU A 240 13.42 27.66 34.44
N THR A 241 14.28 27.01 35.23
CA THR A 241 14.10 25.66 35.80
C THR A 241 14.41 25.73 37.31
N PRO A 242 14.03 24.75 38.15
CA PRO A 242 12.79 23.97 38.26
C PRO A 242 12.23 24.04 39.72
N PRO A 243 11.17 23.27 40.08
CA PRO A 243 11.45 22.20 41.04
C PRO A 243 10.63 20.91 40.87
N ALA A 244 11.09 19.90 41.60
CA ALA A 244 10.62 18.53 41.65
C ALA A 244 9.22 18.32 42.27
N SER A 245 8.66 17.16 41.90
CA SER A 245 7.94 16.20 42.75
C SER A 245 6.42 16.06 42.59
N ARG A 246 6.02 14.79 42.55
CA ARG A 246 4.75 14.17 42.99
C ARG A 246 3.50 14.41 42.12
N PHE A 247 3.08 13.35 41.43
CA PHE A 247 1.97 12.46 41.84
C PHE A 247 1.49 11.66 40.62
N ALA A 248 1.77 10.35 40.63
CA ALA A 248 1.02 9.37 39.86
C ALA A 248 -0.16 8.87 40.72
N PRO A 249 -1.36 8.70 40.16
CA PRO A 249 -2.38 7.88 40.80
C PRO A 249 -2.33 6.42 40.30
N PRO A 250 -2.66 5.44 41.16
CA PRO A 250 -2.40 4.02 40.93
C PRO A 250 -3.56 3.27 40.25
N LEU A 251 -3.19 2.14 39.63
CA LEU A 251 -4.09 1.08 39.16
C LEU A 251 -4.87 0.43 40.33
N PRO A 252 -6.17 0.12 40.18
CA PRO A 252 -6.89 -0.69 41.15
C PRO A 252 -6.63 -2.19 40.92
N SER A 253 -6.00 -2.82 41.90
CA SER A 253 -5.85 -4.26 42.06
C SER A 253 -7.00 -4.85 42.89
N HIS A 254 -7.96 -5.52 42.26
CA HIS A 254 -8.91 -6.39 42.96
C HIS A 254 -9.21 -7.64 42.14
N LEU A 255 -8.67 -8.78 42.61
CA LEU A 255 -9.22 -10.15 42.62
C LEU A 255 -8.11 -11.20 42.44
N LYS A 256 -7.43 -11.50 43.56
CA LYS A 256 -6.82 -12.80 43.80
C LYS A 256 -7.72 -13.59 44.75
N LYS A 257 -8.23 -14.73 44.27
CA LYS A 257 -8.62 -15.98 44.96
C LYS A 257 -9.36 -16.78 43.87
N ARG A 258 -9.07 -18.05 43.56
CA ARG A 258 -8.69 -19.16 44.43
C ARG A 258 -8.15 -20.30 43.55
N VAL A 259 -7.17 -21.01 44.10
CA VAL A 259 -6.63 -22.29 43.63
C VAL A 259 -7.65 -23.41 43.81
N SER A 260 -7.79 -24.29 42.80
CA SER A 260 -7.87 -25.76 42.99
C SER A 260 -7.94 -26.50 41.65
N ASN A 261 -6.97 -27.39 41.43
CA ASN A 261 -6.97 -28.46 40.44
C ASN A 261 -7.90 -29.59 40.89
N SER A 262 -8.60 -30.24 39.96
CA SER A 262 -8.79 -31.70 39.97
C SER A 262 -9.50 -32.21 38.70
N THR A 263 -8.77 -33.05 38.00
CA THR A 263 -9.15 -34.16 37.10
C THR A 263 -10.44 -34.89 37.50
N THR A 264 -11.24 -35.36 36.53
CA THR A 264 -11.69 -36.78 36.32
C THR A 264 -13.07 -36.89 35.62
N SER A 265 -13.09 -37.73 34.57
CA SER A 265 -14.16 -38.58 34.01
C SER A 265 -15.48 -38.03 33.40
N LEU A 266 -15.67 -38.42 32.13
CA LEU A 266 -16.91 -38.84 31.40
C LEU A 266 -17.77 -39.87 32.18
N PRO A 267 -18.90 -40.41 31.65
CA PRO A 267 -19.90 -39.94 30.65
C PRO A 267 -21.37 -40.10 31.15
N ASN A 268 -22.38 -39.62 30.40
CA ASN A 268 -23.51 -40.42 29.89
C ASN A 268 -24.67 -39.61 29.28
N ASP A 269 -25.20 -40.20 28.20
CA ASP A 269 -26.60 -40.35 27.78
C ASP A 269 -27.50 -39.15 27.39
N THR A 270 -27.74 -39.08 26.07
CA THR A 270 -29.01 -38.91 25.32
C THR A 270 -30.30 -39.42 26.00
N PRO A 271 -31.54 -39.28 25.42
CA PRO A 271 -32.09 -38.36 24.39
C PRO A 271 -33.54 -37.87 24.68
N ARG A 272 -34.06 -36.88 23.93
CA ARG A 272 -35.48 -36.79 23.42
C ARG A 272 -35.68 -35.47 22.64
N ARG A 273 -36.14 -35.47 21.38
CA ARG A 273 -37.55 -35.55 20.88
C ARG A 273 -38.41 -34.41 21.47
N SER A 274 -39.17 -33.58 20.76
CA SER A 274 -39.87 -33.73 19.47
C SER A 274 -40.48 -32.36 19.07
N THR A 275 -40.90 -32.25 17.80
CA THR A 275 -42.16 -31.61 17.29
C THR A 275 -42.28 -30.08 17.33
N SER A 276 -42.29 -29.44 16.15
CA SER A 276 -43.48 -28.93 15.41
C SER A 276 -43.84 -27.51 15.89
N SER A 277 -44.41 -26.56 15.15
CA SER A 277 -45.11 -26.52 13.86
C SER A 277 -45.47 -25.04 13.61
N SER A 278 -45.35 -24.61 12.36
CA SER A 278 -46.36 -23.88 11.56
C SER A 278 -47.10 -22.64 12.11
N THR A 279 -47.17 -21.59 11.29
CA THR A 279 -48.39 -20.86 10.78
C THR A 279 -47.98 -19.45 10.31
N THR A 280 -47.99 -19.15 9.00
CA THR A 280 -49.01 -18.40 8.25
C THR A 280 -49.57 -17.16 8.94
N THR A 281 -49.44 -15.97 8.32
CA THR A 281 -50.55 -15.00 8.13
C THR A 281 -50.18 -13.96 7.06
N THR A 282 -51.19 -13.70 6.22
CA THR A 282 -51.34 -12.87 5.01
C THR A 282 -51.63 -11.39 5.36
N HIS A 283 -51.41 -10.44 4.43
CA HIS A 283 -52.20 -9.21 4.13
C HIS A 283 -51.32 -8.17 3.39
N THR A 284 -51.42 -8.01 2.06
CA THR A 284 -52.23 -7.08 1.23
C THR A 284 -51.81 -5.59 1.22
N PRO A 285 -51.92 -4.89 0.06
CA PRO A 285 -51.10 -3.74 -0.31
C PRO A 285 -51.83 -2.39 -0.23
N VAL A 286 -51.07 -1.28 -0.21
CA VAL A 286 -51.59 0.10 -0.23
C VAL A 286 -50.99 0.92 -1.37
N LYS A 287 -51.89 1.36 -2.25
CA LYS A 287 -52.02 2.60 -3.04
C LYS A 287 -50.78 3.30 -3.65
N SER A 288 -50.86 3.41 -4.97
CA SER A 288 -50.31 4.42 -5.85
C SER A 288 -51.05 5.76 -5.74
N ASP A 289 -50.32 6.87 -5.79
CA ASP A 289 -50.81 8.20 -6.14
C ASP A 289 -49.80 8.86 -7.11
N GLU A 290 -50.35 9.34 -8.23
CA GLU A 290 -49.71 10.11 -9.29
C GLU A 290 -49.64 11.60 -8.88
N CYS A 291 -48.55 12.30 -9.25
CA CYS A 291 -48.53 13.74 -9.41
C CYS A 291 -47.46 14.12 -10.46
N GLY A 292 -47.90 14.76 -11.54
CA GLY A 292 -47.03 15.35 -12.56
C GLY A 292 -46.45 16.69 -12.13
N LEU A 293 -45.53 17.22 -12.93
CA LEU A 293 -45.54 18.57 -13.53
C LEU A 293 -44.21 18.87 -14.25
N ASP A 294 -44.38 19.43 -15.44
CA ASP A 294 -43.62 20.48 -16.12
C ASP A 294 -42.20 20.30 -16.68
N ALA A 295 -42.16 20.50 -18.00
CA ALA A 295 -41.02 20.82 -18.83
C ALA A 295 -40.63 22.31 -18.71
N THR A 296 -39.34 22.64 -18.76
CA THR A 296 -38.84 23.76 -19.60
C THR A 296 -37.30 23.87 -19.68
N ALA A 297 -36.86 24.24 -20.87
CA ALA A 297 -35.72 25.11 -21.20
C ALA A 297 -34.26 24.59 -21.08
N THR A 298 -33.76 24.14 -22.23
CA THR A 298 -32.36 24.15 -22.66
C THR A 298 -31.89 25.58 -23.00
N PRO A 299 -30.63 25.96 -22.74
CA PRO A 299 -29.95 26.98 -23.54
C PRO A 299 -28.86 26.36 -24.42
N ARG A 300 -28.95 26.68 -25.71
CA ARG A 300 -27.89 26.56 -26.72
C ARG A 300 -26.70 27.44 -26.34
N LEU A 301 -25.49 26.94 -26.50
CA LEU A 301 -24.30 27.75 -26.77
C LEU A 301 -23.52 27.17 -27.95
N GLN A 302 -23.49 27.95 -29.05
CA GLN A 302 -22.40 28.01 -30.03
C GLN A 302 -21.08 28.24 -29.27
N GLY A 303 -19.90 27.75 -29.62
CA GLY A 303 -19.32 27.30 -30.87
C GLY A 303 -17.89 27.85 -30.88
N TYR A 304 -16.87 26.99 -30.76
CA TYR A 304 -15.46 27.32 -31.00
C TYR A 304 -14.75 26.10 -31.62
N PRO A 305 -13.91 26.29 -32.65
CA PRO A 305 -13.22 25.21 -33.34
C PRO A 305 -11.88 24.93 -32.65
N SER A 306 -11.56 23.67 -32.39
CA SER A 306 -10.19 23.27 -32.04
C SER A 306 -9.96 21.86 -32.57
N GLY A 307 -9.25 21.79 -33.69
CA GLY A 307 -8.94 20.56 -34.40
C GLY A 307 -7.97 19.69 -33.62
N TYR A 308 -8.40 18.46 -33.36
CA TYR A 308 -7.58 17.25 -33.37
C TYR A 308 -8.55 16.11 -33.72
N ASP A 309 -8.64 15.77 -35.01
CA ASP A 309 -9.40 14.61 -35.47
C ASP A 309 -8.65 13.33 -35.05
N VAL A 310 -9.04 12.78 -33.91
CA VAL A 310 -8.73 11.39 -33.56
C VAL A 310 -9.70 10.52 -34.35
N PRO A 311 -9.24 9.52 -35.11
CA PRO A 311 -10.14 8.65 -35.86
C PRO A 311 -11.04 7.90 -34.88
N VAL A 312 -12.32 8.29 -34.87
CA VAL A 312 -13.37 7.64 -34.08
C VAL A 312 -13.50 6.21 -34.59
N THR A 313 -13.22 5.23 -33.73
CA THR A 313 -13.31 3.83 -34.12
C THR A 313 -14.78 3.42 -34.26
N ALA A 314 -15.08 2.41 -35.08
CA ALA A 314 -16.46 1.93 -35.26
C ALA A 314 -17.12 1.51 -33.93
N ASP A 315 -16.31 1.07 -32.97
CA ASP A 315 -16.75 0.67 -31.64
C ASP A 315 -17.15 1.87 -30.77
N ASP A 316 -16.47 3.01 -30.91
CA ASP A 316 -16.85 4.26 -30.22
C ASP A 316 -18.21 4.79 -30.69
N ILE A 317 -18.49 4.65 -32.00
CA ILE A 317 -19.79 5.03 -32.58
C ILE A 317 -20.90 4.08 -32.10
N ALA A 318 -20.59 2.79 -31.98
CA ALA A 318 -21.54 1.80 -31.49
C ALA A 318 -21.89 2.05 -30.00
N TYR A 319 -20.88 2.37 -29.19
CA TYR A 319 -21.06 2.69 -27.78
C TYR A 319 -21.92 3.94 -27.59
N GLU A 320 -21.68 5.01 -28.34
CA GLU A 320 -22.42 6.26 -28.17
C GLU A 320 -23.87 6.16 -28.68
N LYS A 321 -24.13 5.33 -29.70
CA LYS A 321 -25.49 4.99 -30.13
C LYS A 321 -26.26 4.20 -29.07
N LEU A 322 -25.61 3.27 -28.38
CA LEU A 322 -26.19 2.50 -27.27
C LEU A 322 -26.50 3.42 -26.08
N ARG A 323 -25.58 4.33 -25.74
CA ARG A 323 -25.75 5.32 -24.68
C ARG A 323 -26.96 6.24 -24.94
N ILE A 324 -27.08 6.78 -26.15
CA ILE A 324 -28.20 7.65 -26.53
C ILE A 324 -29.53 6.89 -26.49
N ARG A 325 -29.54 5.60 -26.89
CA ARG A 325 -30.75 4.77 -26.86
C ARG A 325 -31.20 4.48 -25.42
N LEU A 326 -30.26 4.22 -24.52
CA LEU A 326 -30.54 3.98 -23.10
C LEU A 326 -31.04 5.25 -22.38
N GLU A 327 -30.46 6.41 -22.69
CA GLU A 327 -30.97 7.70 -22.18
C GLU A 327 -32.40 8.00 -22.66
N ARG A 328 -32.73 7.58 -23.89
CA ARG A 328 -34.08 7.76 -24.44
C ARG A 328 -35.12 6.87 -23.77
N ILE A 329 -34.73 5.64 -23.40
CA ILE A 329 -35.58 4.73 -22.62
C ILE A 329 -35.77 5.27 -21.20
N ARG A 330 -34.71 5.79 -20.58
CA ARG A 330 -34.74 6.35 -19.22
C ARG A 330 -35.60 7.61 -19.09
N ARG A 331 -35.74 8.41 -20.16
CA ARG A 331 -36.60 9.61 -20.17
C ARG A 331 -38.03 9.34 -20.64
N GLY A 332 -38.32 8.11 -21.07
CA GLY A 332 -39.63 7.70 -21.60
C GLY A 332 -40.37 6.69 -20.72
N SER A 333 -39.95 6.52 -19.45
CA SER A 333 -40.64 5.74 -18.40
C SER A 333 -40.73 6.60 -17.15
#